data_AF-A0A6G2QVT1-F1
#
_entry.id   AF-A0A6G2QVT1-F1
#
_cell.length_a   1.000
_cell.length_b   1.000
_cell.length_c   1.000
_cell.angle_alpha   90.00
_cell.angle_beta   90.00
_cell.angle_gamma   90.00
#
_symmetry.space_group_name_H-M   'P 1'
#
loop_
_entity.id
_entity.type
_entity.pdbx_description
1 polymer ?
#
loop_
_entity_poly.entity_id
_entity_poly.type
_entity_poly.pdbx_seq_one_letter_code
_entity_poly.pdbx_strand_id
1 'polypeptide(L)'
;MSNDQTTPVPDSPFRPDPGARDEAPQFVLPLVVRIERAAPPARTDALETAARAVLVMLTDERSVGEGEWARAMRDWQDARIRKVVRRARGAEWRRAEALPGITVTGKSAEVRVFPPVPLDGWPKDLARLQVSGTDLDDPDPVPPADPATPVLWLNPDLGMSAGKAMAQAGHGAQLA
;
A
#
# COMPACT_ATOMS: atom_id res chain seq x y z
N MET A 1 -3.91 -42.26 -10.69
CA MET A 1 -4.85 -41.28 -10.12
C MET A 1 -4.73 -41.38 -8.61
N SER A 2 -4.00 -40.47 -7.97
CA SER A 2 -3.86 -40.44 -6.52
C SER A 2 -4.58 -39.19 -6.03
N ASN A 3 -5.59 -39.39 -5.19
CA ASN A 3 -6.48 -38.35 -4.69
C ASN A 3 -5.86 -37.78 -3.41
N ASP A 4 -5.34 -36.56 -3.49
CA ASP A 4 -4.72 -35.87 -2.36
C ASP A 4 -5.84 -35.29 -1.47
N GLN A 5 -6.21 -36.04 -0.43
CA GLN A 5 -7.18 -35.58 0.57
C GLN A 5 -6.50 -34.56 1.48
N THR A 6 -6.82 -33.28 1.27
CA THR A 6 -6.42 -32.19 2.16
C THR A 6 -7.10 -32.39 3.52
N THR A 7 -6.31 -32.69 4.54
CA THR A 7 -6.77 -32.73 5.95
C THR A 7 -7.22 -31.33 6.38
N PRO A 8 -8.39 -31.18 7.03
CA PRO A 8 -8.82 -29.88 7.55
C PRO A 8 -7.94 -29.50 8.74
N VAL A 9 -7.39 -28.28 8.68
CA VAL A 9 -6.61 -27.69 9.79
C VAL A 9 -7.57 -27.46 10.98
N PRO A 10 -7.23 -27.91 12.20
CA PRO A 10 -8.10 -27.74 13.36
C PRO A 10 -8.28 -26.26 13.72
N ASP A 11 -9.49 -25.90 14.15
CA ASP A 11 -9.81 -24.53 14.57
C ASP A 11 -8.97 -24.13 15.78
N SER A 12 -8.20 -23.04 15.62
CA SER A 12 -7.33 -22.51 16.67
C SER A 12 -8.17 -21.72 17.68
N PRO A 13 -8.01 -21.95 19.00
CA PRO A 13 -8.71 -21.19 20.04
C PRO A 13 -8.27 -19.71 20.14
N PHE A 14 -7.25 -19.32 19.36
CA PHE A 14 -6.80 -17.93 19.22
C PHE A 14 -7.37 -17.23 17.98
N ARG A 15 -8.24 -17.90 17.22
CA ARG A 15 -8.93 -17.27 16.10
C ARG A 15 -10.08 -16.47 16.70
N PRO A 16 -10.05 -15.12 16.65
CA PRO A 16 -11.24 -14.36 17.02
C PRO A 16 -12.38 -14.78 16.09
N ASP A 17 -13.57 -14.96 16.65
CA ASP A 17 -14.78 -15.18 15.84
C ASP A 17 -14.90 -14.06 14.80
N PRO A 18 -15.30 -14.37 13.56
CA PRO A 18 -15.54 -13.35 12.55
C PRO A 18 -16.52 -12.32 13.10
N GLY A 19 -16.07 -11.08 13.29
CA GLY A 19 -16.92 -9.99 13.75
C GLY A 19 -17.70 -9.37 12.60
N ALA A 20 -18.66 -8.49 12.87
CA ALA A 20 -19.43 -7.78 11.84
C ALA A 20 -18.55 -7.06 10.77
N ARG A 21 -17.31 -6.68 11.11
CA ARG A 21 -16.32 -6.08 10.19
C ARG A 21 -15.75 -7.07 9.16
N ASP A 22 -15.85 -8.37 9.41
CA ASP A 22 -15.36 -9.42 8.53
C ASP A 22 -16.40 -9.85 7.50
N GLU A 23 -17.68 -9.63 7.81
CA GLU A 23 -18.81 -9.90 6.92
C GLU A 23 -19.13 -8.72 5.99
N ALA A 24 -18.69 -7.51 6.35
CA ALA A 24 -18.85 -6.31 5.53
C ALA A 24 -18.01 -6.39 4.23
N PRO A 25 -18.47 -5.75 3.13
CA PRO A 25 -17.69 -5.63 1.90
C PRO A 25 -16.28 -5.11 2.18
N GLN A 26 -15.27 -5.86 1.74
CA GLN A 26 -13.88 -5.56 2.04
C GLN A 26 -13.31 -4.63 0.99
N PHE A 27 -12.65 -3.56 1.42
CA PHE A 27 -11.93 -2.63 0.56
C PHE A 27 -10.42 -2.71 0.75
N VAL A 28 -9.69 -2.26 -0.25
CA VAL A 28 -8.23 -2.15 -0.22
C VAL A 28 -7.83 -0.78 -0.74
N LEU A 29 -6.88 -0.13 -0.05
CA LEU A 29 -6.21 1.06 -0.55
C LEU A 29 -5.05 0.64 -1.47
N PRO A 30 -5.15 0.87 -2.79
CA PRO A 30 -4.09 0.52 -3.72
C PRO A 30 -3.00 1.60 -3.72
N LEU A 31 -1.76 1.16 -3.76
CA LEU A 31 -0.60 1.99 -4.06
C LEU A 31 0.17 1.36 -5.22
N VAL A 32 0.71 2.19 -6.11
CA VAL A 32 1.63 1.78 -7.16
C VAL A 32 2.89 2.59 -7.03
N VAL A 33 4.03 1.93 -6.85
CA VAL A 33 5.36 2.55 -6.89
C VAL A 33 5.93 2.45 -8.30
N ARG A 34 6.51 3.53 -8.80
CA ARG A 34 7.25 3.54 -10.06
C ARG A 34 8.64 2.96 -9.84
N ILE A 35 8.97 1.87 -10.54
CA ILE A 35 10.29 1.23 -10.46
C ILE A 35 10.81 0.99 -11.87
N GLU A 36 11.59 1.93 -12.39
CA GLU A 36 12.30 1.77 -13.66
C GLU A 36 13.55 0.90 -13.49
N ARG A 37 13.93 0.15 -14.54
CA ARG A 37 15.11 -0.74 -14.47
C ARG A 37 16.43 0.03 -14.30
N ALA A 38 16.54 1.17 -15.00
CA ALA A 38 17.80 1.92 -15.09
C ALA A 38 18.02 2.84 -13.88
N ALA A 39 16.96 3.18 -13.16
CA ALA A 39 16.99 4.11 -12.04
C ALA A 39 15.89 3.75 -11.02
N PRO A 40 16.00 2.60 -10.32
CA PRO A 40 15.11 2.31 -9.20
C PRO A 40 15.33 3.35 -8.10
N PRO A 41 14.28 3.79 -7.39
CA PRO A 41 14.44 4.73 -6.28
C PRO A 41 15.12 4.07 -5.08
N ALA A 42 15.71 4.88 -4.21
CA ALA A 42 16.22 4.40 -2.93
C ALA A 42 15.08 3.85 -2.06
N ARG A 43 15.35 2.78 -1.31
CA ARG A 43 14.35 2.11 -0.45
C ARG A 43 13.71 3.09 0.54
N THR A 44 14.51 3.89 1.24
CA THR A 44 14.02 4.83 2.25
C THR A 44 13.12 5.90 1.61
N ASP A 45 13.51 6.45 0.47
CA ASP A 45 12.70 7.44 -0.26
C ASP A 45 11.36 6.85 -0.74
N ALA A 46 11.34 5.59 -1.19
CA ALA A 46 10.09 4.90 -1.55
C ALA A 46 9.16 4.70 -0.35
N LEU A 47 9.70 4.32 0.82
CA LEU A 47 8.92 4.14 2.06
C LEU A 47 8.31 5.45 2.55
N GLU A 48 9.11 6.51 2.62
CA GLU A 48 8.64 7.84 2.99
C GLU A 48 7.60 8.37 2.00
N THR A 49 7.81 8.17 0.70
CA THR A 49 6.86 8.61 -0.33
C THR A 49 5.55 7.84 -0.25
N ALA A 50 5.59 6.54 0.05
CA ALA A 50 4.38 5.76 0.30
C ALA A 50 3.63 6.23 1.56
N ALA A 51 4.35 6.55 2.64
CA ALA A 51 3.77 7.12 3.85
C ALA A 51 3.07 8.47 3.56
N ARG A 52 3.76 9.38 2.88
CA ARG A 52 3.17 10.66 2.43
C ARG A 52 1.98 10.45 1.50
N ALA A 53 2.03 9.50 0.58
CA ALA A 53 0.92 9.20 -0.32
C ALA A 53 -0.34 8.78 0.44
N VAL A 54 -0.21 7.96 1.50
CA VAL A 54 -1.36 7.62 2.34
C VAL A 54 -1.91 8.85 3.07
N LEU A 55 -1.05 9.69 3.64
CA LEU A 55 -1.49 10.93 4.30
C LEU A 55 -2.22 11.86 3.34
N VAL A 56 -1.66 12.06 2.14
CA VAL A 56 -2.28 12.87 1.08
C VAL A 56 -3.65 12.32 0.69
N MET A 57 -3.79 11.00 0.54
CA MET A 57 -5.11 10.39 0.28
C MET A 57 -6.10 10.61 1.42
N LEU A 58 -5.65 10.55 2.69
CA LEU A 58 -6.52 10.76 3.85
C LEU A 58 -7.01 12.21 3.98
N THR A 59 -6.23 13.18 3.53
CA THR A 59 -6.52 14.61 3.68
C THR A 59 -7.00 15.31 2.41
N ASP A 60 -6.98 14.65 1.26
CA ASP A 60 -7.50 15.18 0.00
C ASP A 60 -8.99 15.52 0.13
N GLU A 61 -9.42 16.65 -0.44
CA GLU A 61 -10.80 17.11 -0.37
C GLU A 61 -11.80 16.10 -0.96
N ARG A 62 -11.37 15.30 -1.94
CA ARG A 62 -12.19 14.23 -2.52
C ARG A 62 -12.39 13.08 -1.53
N SER A 63 -11.51 12.90 -0.56
CA SER A 63 -11.54 11.80 0.41
C SER A 63 -12.32 12.09 1.69
N VAL A 64 -12.76 13.34 1.91
CA VAL A 64 -13.39 13.78 3.15
C VAL A 64 -14.79 14.35 2.93
N GLY A 65 -15.62 14.38 3.97
CA GLY A 65 -16.99 14.91 3.92
C GLY A 65 -17.83 14.24 2.82
N GLU A 66 -18.29 15.07 1.87
CA GLU A 66 -19.07 14.69 0.69
C GLU A 66 -18.21 14.58 -0.59
N GLY A 67 -16.88 14.52 -0.44
CA GLY A 67 -15.97 14.34 -1.56
C GLY A 67 -16.21 13.04 -2.33
N GLU A 68 -15.80 13.03 -3.61
CA GLU A 68 -16.02 11.93 -4.56
C GLU A 68 -15.59 10.55 -4.02
N TRP A 69 -14.51 10.49 -3.25
CA TRP A 69 -13.90 9.28 -2.71
C TRP A 69 -14.25 9.04 -1.23
N ALA A 70 -14.95 9.98 -0.58
CA ALA A 70 -15.17 9.97 0.86
C ALA A 70 -15.91 8.72 1.36
N ARG A 71 -16.89 8.23 0.59
CA ARG A 71 -17.58 6.97 0.91
C ARG A 71 -16.63 5.77 0.87
N ALA A 72 -15.86 5.62 -0.20
CA ALA A 72 -14.90 4.51 -0.33
C ALA A 72 -13.83 4.57 0.78
N MET A 73 -13.42 5.77 1.19
CA MET A 73 -12.52 5.98 2.32
C MET A 73 -13.13 5.56 3.66
N ARG A 74 -14.41 5.84 3.92
CA ARG A 74 -15.11 5.36 5.12
C ARG A 74 -15.24 3.84 5.12
N ASP A 75 -15.73 3.27 4.02
CA ASP A 75 -15.92 1.82 3.88
C ASP A 75 -14.60 1.05 4.07
N TRP A 76 -13.46 1.62 3.65
CA TRP A 76 -12.13 1.07 3.87
C TRP A 76 -11.62 1.21 5.32
N GLN A 77 -11.86 2.36 5.96
CA GLN A 77 -11.42 2.64 7.33
C GLN A 77 -12.20 1.84 8.38
N ASP A 78 -13.49 1.59 8.14
CA ASP A 78 -14.37 0.86 9.07
C ASP A 78 -14.15 -0.67 9.02
N ALA A 79 -13.40 -1.15 8.01
CA ALA A 79 -13.03 -2.54 7.80
C ALA A 79 -11.58 -2.84 8.27
N ARG A 80 -10.88 -3.79 7.61
CA ARG A 80 -9.52 -4.24 7.99
C ARG A 80 -8.36 -3.33 7.53
N ILE A 81 -8.62 -2.07 7.16
CA ILE A 81 -7.62 -1.04 6.73
C ILE A 81 -6.48 -1.64 5.87
N ARG A 82 -6.84 -2.38 4.81
CA ARG A 82 -5.86 -3.11 3.99
C ARG A 82 -5.18 -2.16 3.00
N LYS A 83 -3.85 -2.23 2.90
CA LYS A 83 -3.05 -1.54 1.87
C LYS A 83 -2.34 -2.56 0.99
N VAL A 84 -2.35 -2.35 -0.32
CA VAL A 84 -1.61 -3.21 -1.26
C VAL A 84 -0.75 -2.35 -2.15
N VAL A 85 0.55 -2.60 -2.11
CA VAL A 85 1.54 -1.92 -2.95
C VAL A 85 1.90 -2.83 -4.11
N ARG A 86 1.79 -2.30 -5.33
CA ARG A 86 2.25 -2.95 -6.57
C ARG A 86 3.32 -2.09 -7.22
N ARG A 87 4.07 -2.64 -8.17
CA ARG A 87 5.02 -1.87 -8.98
C ARG A 87 4.55 -1.70 -10.41
N ALA A 88 4.95 -0.60 -11.02
CA ALA A 88 4.79 -0.37 -12.45
C ALA A 88 6.00 0.36 -13.04
N ARG A 89 6.13 0.29 -14.36
CA ARG A 89 7.17 0.99 -15.13
C ARG A 89 6.67 1.32 -16.52
N GLY A 90 7.29 2.29 -17.19
CA GLY A 90 7.00 2.63 -18.59
C GLY A 90 5.51 2.71 -18.92
N ALA A 91 5.03 1.87 -19.85
CA ALA A 91 3.63 1.87 -20.26
C ALA A 91 2.65 1.41 -19.16
N GLU A 92 3.09 0.55 -18.22
CA GLU A 92 2.24 0.16 -17.08
C GLU A 92 2.02 1.32 -16.12
N TRP A 93 3.08 2.12 -15.86
CA TRP A 93 3.00 3.31 -15.04
C TRP A 93 2.05 4.34 -15.65
N ARG A 94 2.21 4.66 -16.94
CA ARG A 94 1.33 5.60 -17.64
C ARG A 94 -0.16 5.20 -17.60
N ARG A 95 -0.46 3.90 -17.67
CA ARG A 95 -1.85 3.41 -17.55
C ARG A 95 -2.37 3.51 -16.12
N ALA A 96 -1.53 3.27 -15.12
CA ALA A 96 -1.89 3.50 -13.72
C ALA A 96 -2.14 4.99 -13.44
N GLU A 97 -1.33 5.89 -14.00
CA GLU A 97 -1.51 7.34 -13.89
C GLU A 97 -2.81 7.84 -14.49
N ALA A 98 -3.31 7.20 -15.55
CA ALA A 98 -4.56 7.58 -16.21
C ALA A 98 -5.82 7.28 -15.37
N LEU A 99 -5.72 6.45 -14.32
CA LEU A 99 -6.84 6.17 -13.41
C LEU A 99 -6.96 7.25 -12.33
N PRO A 100 -8.15 7.51 -11.75
CA PRO A 100 -8.32 8.43 -10.63
C PRO A 100 -7.40 8.08 -9.46
N GLY A 101 -6.67 9.07 -8.95
CA GLY A 101 -5.66 8.88 -7.90
C GLY A 101 -4.70 10.06 -7.84
N ILE A 102 -3.74 9.97 -6.92
CA ILE A 102 -2.77 11.04 -6.64
C ILE A 102 -1.37 10.46 -6.75
N THR A 103 -0.53 11.07 -7.59
CA THR A 103 0.90 10.76 -7.62
C THR A 103 1.61 11.68 -6.64
N VAL A 104 2.35 11.10 -5.70
CA VAL A 104 3.24 11.81 -4.78
C VAL A 104 4.68 11.51 -5.20
N THR A 105 5.47 12.57 -5.27
CA THR A 105 6.88 12.51 -5.65
C THR A 105 7.76 12.77 -4.43
N GLY A 106 8.72 11.88 -4.19
CA GLY A 106 9.80 12.02 -3.23
C GLY A 106 11.04 12.64 -3.86
N LYS A 107 12.23 12.26 -3.38
CA LYS A 107 13.50 12.73 -3.98
C LYS A 107 13.70 12.14 -5.37
N SER A 108 13.40 10.86 -5.52
CA SER A 108 13.53 10.03 -6.72
C SER A 108 12.34 9.08 -6.90
N ALA A 109 11.65 8.73 -5.81
CA ALA A 109 10.50 7.86 -5.81
C ALA A 109 9.24 8.57 -6.31
N GLU A 110 8.43 7.85 -7.07
CA GLU A 110 7.06 8.25 -7.41
C GLU A 110 6.13 7.15 -6.94
N VAL A 111 5.17 7.51 -6.09
CA VAL A 111 4.14 6.59 -5.60
C VAL A 111 2.78 7.18 -5.91
N ARG A 112 1.95 6.39 -6.60
CA ARG A 112 0.56 6.74 -6.87
C ARG A 112 -0.35 6.00 -5.92
N VAL A 113 -1.17 6.74 -5.19
CA VAL A 113 -2.23 6.20 -4.32
C VAL A 113 -3.58 6.36 -5.02
N PHE A 114 -4.46 5.39 -4.86
CA PHE A 114 -5.77 5.35 -5.50
C PHE A 114 -6.87 5.36 -4.44
N PRO A 115 -8.08 5.83 -4.76
CA PRO A 115 -9.23 5.64 -3.90
C PRO A 115 -9.39 4.15 -3.57
N PRO A 116 -9.89 3.80 -2.36
CA PRO A 116 -10.09 2.41 -2.01
C PRO A 116 -11.01 1.72 -3.02
N VAL A 117 -10.67 0.48 -3.36
CA VAL A 117 -11.43 -0.36 -4.29
C VAL A 117 -11.93 -1.61 -3.57
N PRO A 118 -13.08 -2.18 -3.99
CA PRO A 118 -13.52 -3.47 -3.48
C PRO A 118 -12.45 -4.55 -3.70
N LEU A 119 -12.33 -5.49 -2.76
CA LEU A 119 -11.31 -6.54 -2.78
C LEU A 119 -11.36 -7.39 -4.08
N ASP A 120 -12.56 -7.61 -4.62
CA ASP A 120 -12.87 -8.31 -5.86
C ASP A 120 -13.10 -7.38 -7.07
N GLY A 121 -13.06 -6.06 -6.87
CA GLY A 121 -13.40 -5.02 -7.84
C GLY A 121 -12.22 -4.20 -8.37
N TRP A 122 -11.02 -4.78 -8.43
CA TRP A 122 -9.83 -4.05 -8.86
C TRP A 122 -9.92 -3.58 -10.32
N PRO A 123 -9.56 -2.31 -10.63
CA PRO A 123 -9.40 -1.85 -12.01
C PRO A 123 -8.42 -2.74 -12.77
N LYS A 124 -8.76 -3.14 -14.01
CA LYS A 124 -7.96 -4.10 -14.81
C LYS A 124 -6.49 -3.70 -14.93
N ASP A 125 -6.22 -2.41 -15.11
CA ASP A 125 -4.86 -1.89 -15.26
C ASP A 125 -4.02 -2.00 -13.97
N LEU A 126 -4.66 -1.99 -12.79
CA LEU A 126 -4.01 -2.23 -11.49
C LEU A 126 -3.92 -3.72 -11.17
N ALA A 127 -4.97 -4.49 -11.47
CA ALA A 127 -5.09 -5.92 -11.16
C ALA A 127 -3.99 -6.78 -11.78
N ARG A 128 -3.43 -6.36 -12.92
CA ARG A 128 -2.32 -7.07 -13.60
C ARG A 128 -0.92 -6.70 -13.08
N LEU A 129 -0.78 -5.62 -12.31
CA LEU A 129 0.53 -5.17 -11.82
C LEU A 129 1.08 -6.14 -10.78
N GLN A 130 2.40 -6.30 -10.75
CA GLN A 130 3.05 -7.27 -9.87
C GLN A 130 3.20 -6.71 -8.45
N VAL A 131 2.95 -7.56 -7.45
CA VAL A 131 3.24 -7.29 -6.03
C VAL A 131 4.69 -7.62 -5.65
N SER A 132 5.38 -8.43 -6.46
CA SER A 132 6.78 -8.82 -6.28
C SER A 132 7.74 -7.91 -7.05
N GLY A 133 9.05 -8.01 -6.75
CA GLY A 133 10.09 -7.20 -7.38
C GLY A 133 10.08 -5.74 -6.92
N THR A 134 9.58 -5.52 -5.71
CA THR A 134 9.71 -4.24 -4.99
C THR A 134 10.97 -4.21 -4.14
N ASP A 135 11.90 -5.15 -4.30
CA ASP A 135 13.13 -5.17 -3.51
C ASP A 135 13.99 -3.99 -3.97
N LEU A 136 14.17 -3.05 -3.06
CA LEU A 136 14.90 -1.80 -3.24
C LEU A 136 15.96 -1.73 -2.15
N ASP A 137 17.11 -1.16 -2.50
CA ASP A 137 18.20 -0.90 -1.58
C ASP A 137 18.37 0.61 -1.37
N ASP A 138 19.07 0.99 -0.32
CA ASP A 138 19.60 2.34 -0.16
C ASP A 138 21.06 2.32 -0.63
N PRO A 139 21.40 2.95 -1.79
CA PRO A 139 22.74 2.86 -2.36
C PRO A 139 23.79 3.62 -1.54
N ASP A 140 23.36 4.64 -0.79
CA ASP A 140 24.17 5.46 0.09
C ASP A 140 23.68 5.32 1.54
N PRO A 141 24.54 5.59 2.54
CA PRO A 141 24.11 5.65 3.93
C PRO A 141 22.93 6.60 4.14
N VAL A 142 21.90 6.13 4.83
CA VAL A 142 20.75 6.97 5.18
C VAL A 142 21.20 8.04 6.19
N PRO A 143 21.02 9.34 5.89
CA PRO A 143 21.42 10.39 6.82
C PRO A 143 20.56 10.34 8.10
N PRO A 144 21.05 10.92 9.22
CA PRO A 144 20.24 11.05 10.43
C PRO A 144 18.93 11.78 10.14
N ALA A 145 17.84 11.36 10.79
CA ALA A 145 16.56 12.00 10.66
C ALA A 145 16.59 13.44 11.21
N ASP A 146 15.89 14.35 10.54
CA ASP A 146 15.70 15.72 11.02
C ASP A 146 14.83 15.71 12.28
N PRO A 147 15.29 16.28 13.42
CA PRO A 147 14.51 16.36 14.65
C PRO A 147 13.15 17.06 14.51
N ALA A 148 12.96 17.90 13.48
CA ALA A 148 11.70 18.59 13.21
C ALA A 148 10.71 17.77 12.36
N THR A 149 11.12 16.62 11.84
CA THR A 149 10.29 15.78 10.96
C THR A 149 9.82 14.52 11.72
N PRO A 150 8.53 14.12 11.62
CA PRO A 150 8.07 12.84 12.17
C PRO A 150 8.88 11.67 11.60
N VAL A 151 9.33 10.77 12.48
CA VAL A 151 10.17 9.62 12.12
C VAL A 151 9.44 8.32 12.38
N LEU A 152 9.34 7.47 11.35
CA LEU A 152 8.84 6.10 11.47
C LEU A 152 10.01 5.13 11.51
N TRP A 153 10.23 4.50 12.67
CA TRP A 153 11.25 3.47 12.84
C TRP A 153 10.69 2.09 12.44
N LEU A 154 11.41 1.40 11.56
CA LEU A 154 11.14 0.00 11.23
C LEU A 154 12.01 -0.91 12.09
N ASN A 155 11.44 -2.02 12.57
CA ASN A 155 12.21 -3.06 13.24
C ASN A 155 13.19 -3.70 12.22
N PRO A 156 14.52 -3.62 12.45
CA PRO A 156 15.50 -4.14 11.50
C PRO A 156 15.48 -5.67 11.39
N ASP A 157 15.00 -6.37 12.42
CA ASP A 157 14.96 -7.84 12.45
C ASP A 157 13.73 -8.42 11.75
N LEU A 158 12.80 -7.56 11.32
CA LEU A 158 11.60 -7.97 10.61
C LEU A 158 11.83 -7.90 9.08
N GLY A 159 12.20 -9.03 8.50
CA GLY A 159 12.31 -9.19 7.05
C GLY A 159 10.99 -8.93 6.33
N MET A 160 10.94 -7.86 5.52
CA MET A 160 9.78 -7.49 4.70
C MET A 160 10.21 -7.18 3.28
N SER A 161 9.44 -7.63 2.28
CA SER A 161 9.56 -7.06 0.94
C SER A 161 9.25 -5.56 0.99
N ALA A 162 9.88 -4.75 0.13
CA ALA A 162 9.66 -3.30 0.25
C ALA A 162 8.20 -2.89 -0.01
N GLY A 163 7.42 -3.65 -0.80
CA GLY A 163 5.97 -3.46 -0.93
C GLY A 163 5.21 -3.62 0.41
N LYS A 164 5.57 -4.62 1.22
CA LYS A 164 5.01 -4.77 2.57
C LYS A 164 5.49 -3.67 3.50
N ALA A 165 6.77 -3.32 3.46
CA ALA A 165 7.32 -2.24 4.26
C ALA A 165 6.67 -0.88 3.90
N MET A 166 6.39 -0.60 2.62
CA MET A 166 5.65 0.59 2.17
C MET A 166 4.22 0.60 2.68
N ALA A 167 3.53 -0.55 2.64
CA ALA A 167 2.20 -0.68 3.22
C ALA A 167 2.20 -0.40 4.74
N GLN A 168 3.22 -0.89 5.45
CA GLN A 168 3.40 -0.64 6.89
C GLN A 168 3.79 0.81 7.19
N ALA A 169 4.67 1.42 6.40
CA ALA A 169 5.01 2.85 6.54
C ALA A 169 3.75 3.72 6.36
N GLY A 170 2.92 3.41 5.36
CA GLY A 170 1.62 4.04 5.19
C GLY A 170 0.63 3.80 6.33
N HIS A 171 0.68 2.64 6.99
CA HIS A 171 -0.12 2.39 8.18
C HIS A 171 0.39 3.17 9.40
N GLY A 172 1.70 3.19 9.63
CA GLY A 172 2.33 3.96 10.71
C GLY A 172 2.07 5.46 10.56
N ALA A 173 2.15 5.99 9.34
CA ALA A 173 1.85 7.39 9.06
C ALA A 173 0.38 7.75 9.35
N GLN A 174 -0.56 6.85 9.04
CA GLN A 174 -1.99 7.06 9.32
C GLN A 174 -2.30 7.17 10.82
N LEU A 175 -1.45 6.63 11.69
CA LEU A 175 -1.61 6.66 13.15
C LEU A 175 -0.79 7.76 13.84
N ALA A 176 0.05 8.47 13.10
CA ALA A 176 1.01 9.45 13.61
C ALA A 176 0.39 10.84 13.81
#